data_AF-A0A2E5PJ68-F1
#
_entry.id   AF-A0A2E5PJ68-F1
#
_cell.length_a   1.000
_cell.length_b   1.000
_cell.length_c   1.000
_cell.angle_alpha   90.00
_cell.angle_beta   90.00
_cell.angle_gamma   90.00
#
_symmetry.space_group_name_H-M   'P 1'
#
loop_
_entity.id
_entity.type
_entity.pdbx_description
1 polymer ?
#
loop_
_entity_poly.entity_id
_entity_poly.type
_entity_poly.pdbx_seq_one_letter_code
_entity_poly.pdbx_strand_id
1 'polypeptide(L)'
;MQDGPLCAYLEMKRNGELQADQMQEHTIEKFQSLHNDLKDYDPTTGMTGWKARLGLIRQVADPPMGLYIYGGVGRGKSMLMDLFFEKSIIAQKRRVHFHEFMIEVQEKLHAWRKQPKDSRDGDPIIPIADDVAKGAWLLCFDEFHVVDIADAMILGRLFEALFARGVVIVATSNFAPDVLYKDGLNRELFLRFIDLIKEKLDVMHLDSPTDYRHERLMHMQVYLSPLGKATTDALEKDFAALTEGAIAQPDEVELKGRVLAVSRAARGVAWFSFEQLCAEARGAVDYIAVAERYHTIVLNGVPKMPEARRNEAKRFMLLIDELYEHKCNLVMGAEVTPGELYKEGRHAFEFERTVSRLMEMQSEEYLNAPHGSEVAA
;
A
#
# COMPACT_ATOMS: atom_id res chain seq x y z
N MET A 1 -16.49 -2.97 -31.79
CA MET A 1 -16.46 -3.66 -30.49
C MET A 1 -15.44 -2.94 -29.65
N GLN A 2 -15.87 -1.99 -28.83
CA GLN A 2 -15.02 -1.17 -27.97
C GLN A 2 -15.84 -0.89 -26.71
N ASP A 3 -16.02 -1.91 -25.89
CA ASP A 3 -16.62 -1.77 -24.56
C ASP A 3 -15.77 -2.60 -23.60
N GLY A 4 -15.57 -2.11 -22.38
CA GLY A 4 -14.64 -2.69 -21.41
C GLY A 4 -13.66 -1.68 -20.77
N PRO A 5 -12.90 -2.13 -19.76
CA PRO A 5 -12.04 -1.26 -18.95
C PRO A 5 -10.93 -0.57 -19.75
N LEU A 6 -10.33 -1.24 -20.74
CA LEU A 6 -9.27 -0.62 -21.57
C LEU A 6 -9.82 0.53 -22.41
N CYS A 7 -11.04 0.38 -22.95
CA CYS A 7 -11.66 1.46 -23.73
C CYS A 7 -11.92 2.69 -22.85
N ALA A 8 -12.46 2.49 -21.65
CA ALA A 8 -12.71 3.56 -20.69
C ALA A 8 -11.42 4.28 -20.28
N TYR A 9 -10.35 3.52 -20.00
CA TYR A 9 -9.04 4.08 -19.69
C TYR A 9 -8.47 4.94 -20.83
N LEU A 10 -8.56 4.44 -22.08
CA LEU A 10 -8.09 5.18 -23.26
C LEU A 10 -8.91 6.45 -23.51
N GLU A 11 -10.20 6.44 -23.20
CA GLU A 11 -11.05 7.64 -23.27
C GLU A 11 -10.63 8.70 -22.25
N MET A 12 -10.40 8.31 -20.99
CA MET A 12 -9.89 9.22 -19.95
C MET A 12 -8.53 9.81 -20.34
N LYS A 13 -7.63 8.99 -20.91
CA LYS A 13 -6.35 9.45 -21.45
C LYS A 13 -6.53 10.45 -22.60
N ARG A 14 -7.45 10.17 -23.53
CA ARG A 14 -7.77 11.08 -24.65
C ARG A 14 -8.35 12.41 -24.19
N ASN A 15 -9.14 12.40 -23.11
CA ASN A 15 -9.74 13.60 -22.52
C ASN A 15 -8.76 14.40 -21.65
N GLY A 16 -7.54 13.90 -21.43
CA GLY A 16 -6.52 14.56 -20.60
C GLY A 16 -6.71 14.36 -19.10
N GLU A 17 -7.59 13.45 -18.67
CA GLU A 17 -7.83 13.12 -17.27
C GLU A 17 -6.72 12.21 -16.70
N LEU A 18 -6.04 11.45 -17.58
CA LEU A 18 -4.93 10.56 -17.23
C LEU A 18 -3.69 10.85 -18.06
N GLN A 19 -2.52 10.79 -17.42
CA GLN A 19 -1.23 10.78 -18.10
C GLN A 19 -0.85 9.36 -18.55
N ALA A 20 0.04 9.25 -19.53
CA ALA A 20 0.52 7.95 -20.01
C ALA A 20 1.39 7.27 -18.93
N ASP A 21 1.04 6.04 -18.59
CA ASP A 21 1.78 5.20 -17.63
C ASP A 21 1.77 3.76 -18.15
N GLN A 22 2.95 3.24 -18.50
CA GLN A 22 3.09 1.91 -19.11
C GLN A 22 2.62 0.79 -18.19
N MET A 23 2.78 0.93 -16.86
CA MET A 23 2.37 -0.11 -15.92
C MET A 23 0.85 -0.08 -15.72
N GLN A 24 0.23 1.10 -15.72
CA GLN A 24 -1.22 1.22 -15.75
C GLN A 24 -1.81 0.68 -17.05
N GLU A 25 -1.16 0.95 -18.20
CA GLU A 25 -1.55 0.41 -19.51
C GLU A 25 -1.49 -1.11 -19.53
N HIS A 26 -0.40 -1.70 -19.05
CA HIS A 26 -0.28 -3.16 -18.95
C HIS A 26 -1.33 -3.77 -18.00
N THR A 27 -1.58 -3.11 -16.87
CA THR A 27 -2.58 -3.56 -15.90
C THR A 27 -3.99 -3.48 -16.45
N ILE A 28 -4.33 -2.41 -17.18
CA ILE A 28 -5.66 -2.29 -17.77
C ILE A 28 -5.86 -3.27 -18.94
N GLU A 29 -4.81 -3.63 -19.68
CA GLU A 29 -4.85 -4.71 -20.67
C GLU A 29 -5.18 -6.07 -20.02
N LYS A 30 -4.57 -6.36 -18.86
CA LYS A 30 -4.88 -7.56 -18.07
C LYS A 30 -6.32 -7.54 -17.55
N PHE A 31 -6.79 -6.39 -17.08
CA PHE A 31 -8.21 -6.21 -16.73
C PHE A 31 -9.14 -6.42 -17.93
N GLN A 32 -8.75 -5.99 -19.12
CA GLN A 32 -9.53 -6.22 -20.34
C GLN A 32 -9.55 -7.71 -20.71
N SER A 33 -8.43 -8.41 -20.57
CA SER A 33 -8.37 -9.87 -20.76
C SER A 33 -9.34 -10.56 -19.80
N LEU A 34 -9.24 -10.25 -18.50
CA LEU A 34 -10.13 -10.82 -17.50
C LEU A 34 -11.61 -10.48 -17.76
N HIS A 35 -11.91 -9.24 -18.17
CA HIS A 35 -13.26 -8.83 -18.57
C HIS A 35 -13.80 -9.71 -19.72
N ASN A 36 -12.96 -10.03 -20.71
CA ASN A 36 -13.35 -10.88 -21.83
C ASN A 36 -13.57 -12.33 -21.38
N ASP A 37 -12.69 -12.85 -20.52
CA ASP A 37 -12.77 -14.22 -20.01
C ASP A 37 -14.01 -14.43 -19.12
N LEU A 38 -14.42 -13.37 -18.41
CA LEU A 38 -15.64 -13.36 -17.58
C LEU A 38 -16.94 -13.31 -18.40
N LYS A 39 -16.90 -13.08 -19.71
CA LYS A 39 -18.10 -12.78 -20.50
C LYS A 39 -19.16 -13.88 -20.51
N ASP A 40 -18.70 -15.12 -20.61
CA ASP A 40 -19.56 -16.29 -20.65
C ASP A 40 -19.34 -17.16 -19.39
N TYR A 41 -18.79 -16.57 -18.33
CA TYR A 41 -18.45 -17.28 -17.10
C TYR A 41 -19.68 -17.48 -16.20
N ASP A 42 -19.99 -18.74 -15.91
CA ASP A 42 -21.02 -19.13 -14.95
C ASP A 42 -20.51 -20.31 -14.11
N PRO A 43 -20.17 -20.09 -12.82
CA PRO A 43 -19.64 -21.13 -11.94
C PRO A 43 -20.66 -22.25 -11.65
N THR A 44 -21.94 -22.05 -11.96
CA THR A 44 -23.02 -23.02 -11.70
C THR A 44 -23.27 -24.00 -12.84
N THR A 45 -22.75 -23.72 -14.05
CA THR A 45 -22.96 -24.56 -15.25
C THR A 45 -22.34 -25.97 -15.17
N GLY A 46 -21.59 -26.26 -14.11
CA GLY A 46 -21.08 -27.59 -13.76
C GLY A 46 -21.85 -28.36 -12.67
N MET A 47 -22.79 -27.73 -11.95
CA MET A 47 -23.30 -28.27 -10.67
C MET A 47 -24.76 -28.78 -10.68
N THR A 48 -25.38 -29.08 -11.84
CA THR A 48 -26.81 -29.48 -11.84
C THR A 48 -27.16 -30.77 -12.58
N GLY A 49 -27.45 -31.80 -11.79
CA GLY A 49 -28.55 -32.74 -12.04
C GLY A 49 -28.35 -33.79 -13.14
N TRP A 50 -29.31 -34.73 -13.17
CA TRP A 50 -29.53 -35.89 -14.07
C TRP A 50 -28.82 -35.96 -15.44
N LYS A 51 -28.46 -34.85 -16.09
CA LYS A 51 -27.62 -34.82 -17.31
C LYS A 51 -26.17 -35.25 -17.07
N ALA A 52 -25.61 -35.06 -15.86
CA ALA A 52 -24.28 -35.58 -15.50
C ALA A 52 -24.21 -37.12 -15.49
N ARG A 53 -25.35 -37.82 -15.37
CA ARG A 53 -25.44 -39.29 -15.43
C ARG A 53 -25.43 -39.86 -16.86
N LEU A 54 -25.53 -39.02 -17.89
CA LEU A 54 -25.59 -39.45 -19.30
C LEU A 54 -24.26 -39.26 -20.07
N GLY A 55 -23.13 -39.06 -19.37
CA GLY A 55 -21.79 -39.19 -19.98
C GLY A 55 -21.37 -38.07 -20.94
N LEU A 56 -22.12 -36.98 -21.04
CA LEU A 56 -21.71 -35.76 -21.73
C LEU A 56 -21.26 -34.73 -20.69
N ILE A 57 -20.07 -34.95 -20.11
CA ILE A 57 -19.42 -33.97 -19.24
C ILE A 57 -18.91 -32.84 -20.14
N ARG A 58 -19.62 -31.71 -20.17
CA ARG A 58 -18.96 -30.45 -20.50
C ARG A 58 -18.12 -30.14 -19.26
N GLN A 59 -16.79 -30.26 -19.37
CA GLN A 59 -15.87 -29.90 -18.29
C GLN A 59 -16.28 -28.51 -17.79
N VAL A 60 -16.38 -28.36 -16.46
CA VAL A 60 -16.47 -27.04 -15.84
C VAL A 60 -15.30 -26.26 -16.41
N ALA A 61 -15.55 -25.18 -17.13
CA ALA A 61 -14.47 -24.33 -17.60
C ALA A 61 -13.74 -23.86 -16.33
N ASP A 62 -12.41 -24.06 -16.29
CA ASP A 62 -11.62 -23.59 -15.16
C ASP A 62 -11.89 -22.09 -14.94
N PRO A 63 -12.10 -21.65 -13.69
CA PRO A 63 -12.37 -20.24 -13.41
C PRO A 63 -11.25 -19.37 -13.98
N PRO A 64 -11.58 -18.22 -14.60
CA PRO A 64 -10.59 -17.25 -15.02
C PRO A 64 -9.64 -16.89 -13.87
N MET A 65 -8.36 -16.77 -14.18
CA MET A 65 -7.35 -16.36 -13.21
C MET A 65 -7.64 -14.93 -12.76
N GLY A 66 -7.68 -14.71 -11.45
CA GLY A 66 -7.88 -13.40 -10.86
C GLY A 66 -6.64 -12.51 -10.95
N LEU A 67 -6.70 -11.30 -10.40
CA LEU A 67 -5.56 -10.37 -10.38
C LEU A 67 -5.24 -9.91 -8.96
N TYR A 68 -3.96 -9.82 -8.62
CA TYR A 68 -3.49 -9.19 -7.40
C TYR A 68 -2.59 -8.02 -7.77
N ILE A 69 -3.05 -6.79 -7.55
CA ILE A 69 -2.33 -5.57 -7.95
C ILE A 69 -1.77 -4.90 -6.71
N TYR A 70 -0.45 -4.72 -6.66
CA TYR A 70 0.20 -4.05 -5.54
C TYR A 70 1.13 -2.91 -5.95
N GLY A 71 1.38 -1.96 -5.05
CA GLY A 71 2.27 -0.82 -5.27
C GLY A 71 1.97 0.30 -4.28
N GLY A 72 2.79 1.35 -4.24
CA GLY A 72 2.61 2.45 -3.29
C GLY A 72 1.28 3.22 -3.38
N VAL A 73 1.04 4.11 -2.40
CA VAL A 73 -0.13 5.00 -2.37
C VAL A 73 -0.13 5.94 -3.59
N GLY A 74 -1.31 6.23 -4.13
CA GLY A 74 -1.46 7.20 -5.22
C GLY A 74 -0.96 6.74 -6.60
N ARG A 75 -0.78 5.42 -6.81
CA ARG A 75 -0.39 4.82 -8.10
C ARG A 75 -1.55 4.51 -9.04
N GLY A 76 -2.79 4.78 -8.63
CA GLY A 76 -3.98 4.56 -9.46
C GLY A 76 -4.60 3.16 -9.37
N LYS A 77 -4.16 2.31 -8.43
CA LYS A 77 -4.73 0.95 -8.21
C LYS A 77 -6.26 0.96 -8.08
N SER A 78 -6.79 1.83 -7.21
CA SER A 78 -8.23 1.95 -6.97
C SER A 78 -8.97 2.45 -8.21
N MET A 79 -8.39 3.39 -8.97
CA MET A 79 -8.97 3.86 -10.23
C MET A 79 -9.04 2.75 -11.28
N LEU A 80 -7.97 1.96 -11.45
CA LEU A 80 -7.99 0.83 -12.38
C LEU A 80 -9.02 -0.23 -11.95
N MET A 81 -9.13 -0.48 -10.63
CA MET A 81 -10.17 -1.33 -10.04
C MET A 81 -11.58 -0.76 -10.29
N ASP A 82 -11.79 0.56 -10.16
CA ASP A 82 -13.06 1.23 -10.47
C ASP A 82 -13.48 0.95 -11.91
N LEU A 83 -12.58 1.22 -12.86
CA LEU A 83 -12.83 1.02 -14.29
C LEU A 83 -13.17 -0.43 -14.61
N PHE A 84 -12.42 -1.39 -14.06
CA PHE A 84 -12.72 -2.80 -14.23
C PHE A 84 -14.05 -3.20 -13.61
N PHE A 85 -14.29 -2.82 -12.35
CA PHE A 85 -15.50 -3.21 -11.65
C PHE A 85 -16.75 -2.64 -12.32
N GLU A 86 -16.74 -1.36 -12.71
CA GLU A 86 -17.86 -0.72 -13.39
C GLU A 86 -18.17 -1.37 -14.74
N LYS A 87 -17.12 -1.63 -15.54
CA LYS A 87 -17.26 -2.22 -16.88
C LYS A 87 -17.44 -3.73 -16.87
N SER A 88 -17.23 -4.41 -15.75
CA SER A 88 -17.43 -5.87 -15.64
C SER A 88 -18.89 -6.24 -15.94
N ILE A 89 -19.07 -7.21 -16.83
CA ILE A 89 -20.38 -7.66 -17.33
C ILE A 89 -21.00 -8.77 -16.47
N ILE A 90 -20.26 -9.28 -15.49
CA ILE A 90 -20.80 -10.17 -14.46
C ILE A 90 -21.76 -9.38 -13.58
N ALA A 91 -23.03 -9.83 -13.54
CA ALA A 91 -24.05 -9.22 -12.69
C ALA A 91 -23.81 -9.51 -11.20
N GLN A 92 -23.36 -10.72 -10.87
CA GLN A 92 -23.04 -11.14 -9.51
C GLN A 92 -21.61 -10.75 -9.14
N LYS A 93 -21.39 -9.45 -8.95
CA LYS A 93 -20.10 -8.90 -8.54
C LYS A 93 -20.24 -8.11 -7.25
N ARG A 94 -19.23 -8.19 -6.40
CA ARG A 94 -19.17 -7.43 -5.16
C ARG A 94 -17.79 -6.80 -5.01
N ARG A 95 -17.78 -5.54 -4.60
CA ARG A 95 -16.58 -4.82 -4.21
C ARG A 95 -16.67 -4.39 -2.76
N VAL A 96 -15.58 -4.55 -2.00
CA VAL A 96 -15.56 -4.30 -0.55
C VAL A 96 -14.12 -4.08 -0.07
N HIS A 97 -13.93 -3.28 0.98
CA HIS A 97 -12.65 -3.20 1.67
C HIS A 97 -12.35 -4.53 2.37
N PHE A 98 -11.11 -5.00 2.30
CA PHE A 98 -10.75 -6.32 2.82
C PHE A 98 -11.05 -6.49 4.31
N HIS A 99 -10.79 -5.47 5.13
CA HIS A 99 -11.08 -5.51 6.57
C HIS A 99 -12.58 -5.65 6.87
N GLU A 100 -13.44 -4.92 6.15
CA GLU A 100 -14.90 -4.99 6.31
C GLU A 100 -15.42 -6.39 5.96
N PHE A 101 -14.89 -6.99 4.88
CA PHE A 101 -15.22 -8.36 4.51
C PHE A 101 -14.84 -9.36 5.61
N MET A 102 -13.66 -9.19 6.22
CA MET A 102 -13.23 -10.07 7.31
C MET A 102 -14.11 -9.94 8.55
N ILE A 103 -14.57 -8.73 8.90
CA ILE A 103 -15.55 -8.53 9.97
C ILE A 103 -16.82 -9.36 9.71
N GLU A 104 -17.39 -9.29 8.50
CA GLU A 104 -18.58 -10.07 8.14
C GLU A 104 -18.36 -11.58 8.26
N VAL A 105 -17.19 -12.06 7.84
CA VAL A 105 -16.82 -13.48 7.95
C VAL A 105 -16.73 -13.90 9.42
N GLN A 106 -16.08 -13.09 10.26
CA GLN A 106 -15.95 -13.36 11.69
C GLN A 106 -17.32 -13.37 12.37
N GLU A 107 -18.21 -12.44 12.04
CA GLU A 107 -19.59 -12.42 12.55
C GLU A 107 -20.36 -13.69 12.19
N LYS A 108 -20.27 -14.15 10.94
CA LYS A 108 -20.89 -15.42 10.51
C LYS A 108 -20.30 -16.62 11.25
N LEU A 109 -18.99 -16.64 11.45
CA LEU A 109 -18.30 -17.68 12.21
C LEU A 109 -18.74 -17.68 13.69
N HIS A 110 -18.87 -16.50 14.30
CA HIS A 110 -19.38 -16.34 15.66
C HIS A 110 -20.85 -16.79 15.78
N ALA A 111 -21.70 -16.47 14.80
CA ALA A 111 -23.08 -16.92 14.76
C ALA A 111 -23.18 -18.45 14.66
N TRP A 112 -22.38 -19.06 13.78
CA TRP A 112 -22.29 -20.52 13.66
C TRP A 112 -21.85 -21.17 14.98
N ARG A 113 -20.84 -20.58 15.65
CA ARG A 113 -20.36 -21.01 16.98
C ARG A 113 -21.38 -20.82 18.11
N LYS A 114 -22.50 -20.13 17.91
CA LYS A 114 -23.58 -19.99 18.90
C LYS A 114 -24.72 -20.99 18.72
N GLN A 115 -24.78 -21.70 17.58
CA GLN A 115 -25.82 -22.70 17.32
C GLN A 115 -25.72 -23.89 18.29
N PRO A 116 -26.79 -24.64 18.59
CA PRO A 116 -26.72 -25.83 19.45
C PRO A 116 -25.66 -26.84 18.97
N LYS A 117 -24.99 -27.55 19.88
CA LYS A 117 -23.92 -28.51 19.51
C LYS A 117 -24.41 -29.61 18.57
N ASP A 118 -25.67 -30.02 18.69
CA ASP A 118 -26.27 -31.09 17.87
C ASP A 118 -26.54 -30.65 16.42
N SER A 119 -26.48 -29.35 16.13
CA SER A 119 -26.60 -28.77 14.78
C SER A 119 -25.27 -28.27 14.22
N ARG A 120 -24.17 -28.41 14.97
CA ARG A 120 -22.80 -28.13 14.48
C ARG A 120 -22.18 -29.42 13.97
N ASP A 121 -22.28 -29.64 12.66
CA ASP A 121 -21.50 -30.67 11.99
C ASP A 121 -20.61 -30.05 10.90
N GLY A 122 -19.36 -30.51 10.82
CA GLY A 122 -18.39 -30.08 9.82
C GLY A 122 -17.71 -28.72 10.02
N ASP A 123 -17.06 -28.29 8.94
CA ASP A 123 -16.25 -27.07 8.88
C ASP A 123 -17.13 -25.81 8.68
N PRO A 124 -17.08 -24.81 9.58
CA PRO A 124 -17.88 -23.59 9.45
C PRO A 124 -17.52 -22.72 8.24
N ILE A 125 -16.33 -22.91 7.65
CA ILE A 125 -15.90 -22.12 6.50
C ILE A 125 -16.68 -22.48 5.23
N ILE A 126 -17.06 -23.76 5.08
CA ILE A 126 -17.80 -24.27 3.93
C ILE A 126 -19.13 -23.52 3.72
N PRO A 127 -20.06 -23.46 4.70
CA PRO A 127 -21.32 -22.74 4.52
C PRO A 127 -21.13 -21.23 4.36
N ILE A 128 -20.08 -20.64 4.94
CA ILE A 128 -19.76 -19.22 4.74
C ILE A 128 -19.33 -18.96 3.30
N ALA A 129 -18.46 -19.81 2.74
CA ALA A 129 -18.03 -19.72 1.35
C ALA A 129 -19.20 -19.97 0.38
N ASP A 130 -20.12 -20.90 0.69
CA ASP A 130 -21.35 -21.10 -0.08
C ASP A 130 -22.22 -19.85 -0.14
N ASP A 131 -22.36 -19.17 1.00
CA ASP A 131 -23.16 -17.95 1.10
C ASP A 131 -22.51 -16.79 0.31
N VAL A 132 -21.19 -16.63 0.40
CA VAL A 132 -20.45 -15.63 -0.38
C VAL A 132 -20.56 -15.93 -1.89
N ALA A 133 -20.35 -17.17 -2.31
CA ALA A 133 -20.40 -17.57 -3.72
C ALA A 133 -21.79 -17.44 -4.35
N LYS A 134 -22.87 -17.54 -3.54
CA LYS A 134 -24.24 -17.24 -3.98
C LYS A 134 -24.47 -15.75 -4.24
N GLY A 135 -23.75 -14.88 -3.52
CA GLY A 135 -23.89 -13.43 -3.63
C GLY A 135 -22.95 -12.80 -4.67
N ALA A 136 -21.78 -13.40 -4.91
CA ALA A 136 -20.78 -12.86 -5.82
C ALA A 136 -19.93 -13.95 -6.48
N TRP A 137 -19.87 -13.90 -7.82
CA TRP A 137 -18.96 -14.69 -8.66
C TRP A 137 -17.64 -13.95 -8.90
N LEU A 138 -17.69 -12.61 -8.87
CA LEU A 138 -16.51 -11.74 -8.92
C LEU A 138 -16.43 -10.97 -7.59
N LEU A 139 -15.35 -11.19 -6.84
CA LEU A 139 -15.02 -10.45 -5.62
C LEU A 139 -13.84 -9.51 -5.87
N CYS A 140 -14.09 -8.22 -5.72
CA CYS A 140 -13.06 -7.17 -5.79
C CYS A 140 -12.75 -6.67 -4.38
N PHE A 141 -11.54 -6.92 -3.90
CA PHE A 141 -11.06 -6.42 -2.62
C PHE A 141 -10.22 -5.15 -2.81
N ASP A 142 -10.59 -4.09 -2.11
CA ASP A 142 -9.72 -2.94 -1.92
C ASP A 142 -8.92 -3.06 -0.62
N GLU A 143 -7.72 -2.49 -0.62
CA GLU A 143 -6.85 -2.40 0.56
C GLU A 143 -6.60 -3.76 1.21
N PHE A 144 -6.22 -4.74 0.41
CA PHE A 144 -5.90 -6.09 0.86
C PHE A 144 -4.67 -6.08 1.79
N HIS A 145 -4.91 -6.07 3.09
CA HIS A 145 -3.89 -6.05 4.12
C HIS A 145 -4.34 -6.89 5.32
N VAL A 146 -3.45 -7.76 5.82
CA VAL A 146 -3.72 -8.67 6.93
C VAL A 146 -2.84 -8.29 8.11
N VAL A 147 -3.47 -7.87 9.21
CA VAL A 147 -2.78 -7.51 10.46
C VAL A 147 -3.17 -8.42 11.63
N ASP A 148 -4.38 -8.99 11.63
CA ASP A 148 -4.89 -9.79 12.75
C ASP A 148 -4.59 -11.29 12.56
N ILE A 149 -4.14 -11.94 13.63
CA ILE A 149 -3.92 -13.39 13.70
C ILE A 149 -5.22 -14.17 13.47
N ALA A 150 -6.35 -13.68 13.95
CA ALA A 150 -7.64 -14.36 13.81
C ALA A 150 -8.03 -14.50 12.34
N ASP A 151 -7.74 -13.47 11.55
CA ASP A 151 -8.00 -13.45 10.12
C ASP A 151 -7.02 -14.37 9.40
N ALA A 152 -5.72 -14.30 9.72
CA ALA A 152 -4.67 -15.11 9.10
C ALA A 152 -4.96 -16.63 9.16
N MET A 153 -5.56 -17.11 10.26
CA MET A 153 -5.86 -18.55 10.45
C MET A 153 -7.08 -19.04 9.66
N ILE A 154 -7.99 -18.15 9.27
CA ILE A 154 -9.21 -18.49 8.54
C ILE A 154 -9.05 -18.25 7.04
N LEU A 155 -8.24 -17.25 6.68
CA LEU A 155 -8.17 -16.70 5.34
C LEU A 155 -7.80 -17.72 4.27
N GLY A 156 -6.77 -18.54 4.53
CA GLY A 156 -6.35 -19.59 3.60
C GLY A 156 -7.49 -20.55 3.25
N ARG A 157 -8.14 -21.10 4.28
CA ARG A 157 -9.25 -22.06 4.12
C ARG A 157 -10.46 -21.42 3.44
N LEU A 158 -10.74 -20.15 3.75
CA LEU A 158 -11.83 -19.41 3.11
C LEU A 158 -11.57 -19.22 1.62
N PHE A 159 -10.37 -18.77 1.25
CA PHE A 159 -10.02 -18.53 -0.14
C PHE A 159 -9.96 -19.84 -0.94
N GLU A 160 -9.41 -20.91 -0.38
CA GLU A 160 -9.49 -22.26 -0.97
C GLU A 160 -10.94 -22.65 -1.28
N ALA A 161 -11.84 -22.43 -0.31
CA ALA A 161 -13.25 -22.74 -0.46
C ALA A 161 -13.95 -21.84 -1.50
N LEU A 162 -13.58 -20.57 -1.61
CA LEU A 162 -14.10 -19.64 -2.62
C LEU A 162 -13.61 -20.01 -4.03
N PHE A 163 -12.32 -20.29 -4.20
CA PHE A 163 -11.76 -20.73 -5.48
C PHE A 163 -12.35 -22.07 -5.94
N ALA A 164 -12.58 -23.02 -5.01
CA ALA A 164 -13.24 -24.28 -5.31
C ALA A 164 -14.70 -24.11 -5.80
N ARG A 165 -15.33 -22.97 -5.52
CA ARG A 165 -16.67 -22.59 -5.99
C ARG A 165 -16.64 -21.76 -7.27
N GLY A 166 -15.46 -21.53 -7.84
CA GLY A 166 -15.30 -20.71 -9.03
C GLY A 166 -15.41 -19.21 -8.78
N VAL A 167 -15.27 -18.74 -7.54
CA VAL A 167 -15.24 -17.31 -7.28
C VAL A 167 -13.93 -16.73 -7.83
N VAL A 168 -14.05 -15.76 -8.73
CA VAL A 168 -12.91 -15.01 -9.27
C VAL A 168 -12.62 -13.84 -8.35
N ILE A 169 -11.36 -13.68 -7.97
CA ILE A 169 -10.93 -12.65 -7.02
C ILE A 169 -10.03 -11.64 -7.72
N VAL A 170 -10.27 -10.36 -7.48
CA VAL A 170 -9.36 -9.27 -7.82
C VAL A 170 -9.03 -8.51 -6.55
N ALA A 171 -7.77 -8.21 -6.28
CA ALA A 171 -7.35 -7.50 -5.08
C ALA A 171 -6.42 -6.33 -5.41
N THR A 172 -6.58 -5.20 -4.72
CA THR A 172 -5.58 -4.12 -4.67
C THR A 172 -4.92 -4.06 -3.30
N SER A 173 -3.60 -3.87 -3.25
CA SER A 173 -2.83 -3.77 -2.00
C SER A 173 -1.70 -2.74 -2.08
N ASN A 174 -1.24 -2.25 -0.94
CA ASN A 174 0.05 -1.54 -0.86
C ASN A 174 1.24 -2.49 -0.73
N PHE A 175 0.98 -3.78 -0.50
CA PHE A 175 1.97 -4.78 -0.13
C PHE A 175 2.03 -5.90 -1.16
N ALA A 176 3.25 -6.33 -1.51
CA ALA A 176 3.44 -7.56 -2.27
C ALA A 176 2.92 -8.77 -1.46
N PRO A 177 2.48 -9.86 -2.11
CA PRO A 177 1.98 -11.04 -1.41
C PRO A 177 2.96 -11.58 -0.35
N ASP A 178 4.26 -11.60 -0.65
CA ASP A 178 5.30 -12.15 0.22
C ASP A 178 5.44 -11.43 1.57
N VAL A 179 5.13 -10.13 1.61
CA VAL A 179 5.24 -9.31 2.83
C VAL A 179 3.90 -9.18 3.56
N LEU A 180 2.82 -9.81 3.06
CA LEU A 180 1.57 -9.88 3.80
C LEU A 180 1.75 -10.65 5.10
N TYR A 181 1.27 -10.06 6.20
CA TYR A 181 1.36 -10.65 7.54
C TYR A 181 2.81 -11.04 7.93
N LYS A 182 3.81 -10.31 7.40
CA LYS A 182 5.22 -10.48 7.80
C LYS A 182 5.32 -10.35 9.33
N ASP A 183 6.09 -11.24 9.96
CA ASP A 183 6.29 -11.31 11.42
C ASP A 183 5.04 -11.63 12.26
N GLY A 184 3.93 -11.98 11.61
CA GLY A 184 2.72 -12.45 12.26
C GLY A 184 2.89 -13.82 12.94
N LEU A 185 2.10 -14.05 14.00
CA LEU A 185 2.09 -15.32 14.72
C LEU A 185 1.64 -16.48 13.82
N ASN A 186 2.33 -17.63 13.91
CA ASN A 186 2.12 -18.79 13.03
C ASN A 186 2.27 -18.47 11.52
N ARG A 187 3.24 -17.60 11.17
CA ARG A 187 3.52 -17.19 9.77
C ARG A 187 3.60 -18.34 8.77
N GLU A 188 4.11 -19.49 9.18
CA GLU A 188 4.21 -20.70 8.34
C GLU A 188 2.86 -21.15 7.76
N LEU A 189 1.78 -21.05 8.54
CA LEU A 189 0.43 -21.36 8.07
C LEU A 189 -0.04 -20.33 7.04
N PHE A 190 0.38 -19.07 7.20
CA PHE A 190 0.06 -17.99 6.27
C PHE A 190 0.90 -18.04 4.97
N LEU A 191 2.10 -18.63 5.00
CA LEU A 191 2.90 -18.85 3.77
C LEU A 191 2.14 -19.71 2.76
N ARG A 192 1.39 -20.72 3.21
CA ARG A 192 0.53 -21.53 2.33
C ARG A 192 -0.56 -20.71 1.66
N PHE A 193 -1.08 -19.69 2.35
CA PHE A 193 -2.05 -18.78 1.75
C PHE A 193 -1.41 -17.86 0.72
N ILE A 194 -0.16 -17.42 0.93
CA ILE A 194 0.58 -16.66 -0.08
C ILE A 194 0.84 -17.51 -1.32
N ASP A 195 1.20 -18.77 -1.15
CA ASP A 195 1.34 -19.71 -2.27
C ASP A 195 0.04 -19.84 -3.05
N LEU A 196 -1.11 -19.94 -2.35
CA LEU A 196 -2.42 -19.95 -2.98
C LEU A 196 -2.73 -18.67 -3.76
N ILE A 197 -2.43 -17.49 -3.21
CA ILE A 197 -2.56 -16.20 -3.91
C ILE A 197 -1.76 -16.24 -5.22
N LYS A 198 -0.49 -16.65 -5.16
CA LYS A 198 0.41 -16.70 -6.32
C LYS A 198 0.01 -17.76 -7.34
N GLU A 199 -0.64 -18.84 -6.91
CA GLU A 199 -1.15 -19.87 -7.80
C GLU A 199 -2.42 -19.43 -8.54
N LYS A 200 -3.33 -18.74 -7.84
CA LYS A 200 -4.68 -18.44 -8.35
C LYS A 200 -4.85 -17.04 -8.91
N LEU A 201 -3.93 -16.12 -8.62
CA LEU A 201 -3.99 -14.72 -9.07
C LEU A 201 -2.73 -14.37 -9.86
N ASP A 202 -2.91 -13.65 -10.96
CA ASP A 202 -1.80 -13.01 -11.67
C ASP A 202 -1.35 -11.79 -10.85
N VAL A 203 -0.13 -11.85 -10.32
CA VAL A 203 0.42 -10.85 -9.42
C VAL A 203 1.08 -9.75 -10.23
N MET A 204 0.51 -8.55 -10.16
CA MET A 204 0.95 -7.38 -10.91
C MET A 204 1.50 -6.31 -9.98
N HIS A 205 2.71 -5.84 -10.28
CA HIS A 205 3.31 -4.71 -9.59
C HIS A 205 2.96 -3.43 -10.34
N LEU A 206 2.14 -2.58 -9.74
CA LEU A 206 1.82 -1.23 -10.20
C LEU A 206 2.81 -0.20 -9.64
N ASP A 207 4.09 -0.53 -9.76
CA ASP A 207 5.22 0.35 -9.44
C ASP A 207 6.27 0.09 -10.54
N SER A 208 6.82 1.17 -11.08
CA SER A 208 7.77 1.08 -12.20
C SER A 208 9.06 0.36 -11.74
N PRO A 209 9.58 -0.63 -12.49
CA PRO A 209 10.88 -1.26 -12.20
C PRO A 209 12.09 -0.35 -12.43
N THR A 210 11.87 0.85 -12.95
CA THR A 210 12.82 1.97 -12.88
C THR A 210 12.15 3.01 -12.01
N ASP A 211 12.49 3.04 -10.73
CA ASP A 211 12.10 4.17 -9.90
C ASP A 211 12.93 5.37 -10.34
N TYR A 212 12.44 6.12 -11.32
CA TYR A 212 13.02 7.39 -11.72
C TYR A 212 13.14 8.35 -10.52
N ARG A 213 12.48 8.10 -9.38
CA ARG A 213 12.68 8.83 -8.13
C ARG A 213 14.02 8.50 -7.47
N HIS A 214 14.46 7.24 -7.45
CA HIS A 214 15.78 6.85 -6.93
C HIS A 214 16.90 7.51 -7.76
N GLU A 215 16.81 7.42 -9.09
CA GLU A 215 17.76 8.08 -9.99
C GLU A 215 17.78 9.61 -9.79
N ARG A 216 16.61 10.23 -9.56
CA ARG A 216 16.51 11.67 -9.29
C ARG A 216 17.09 12.05 -7.93
N LEU A 217 16.84 11.28 -6.87
CA LEU A 217 17.42 11.50 -5.55
C LEU A 217 18.95 11.37 -5.58
N MET A 218 19.50 10.42 -6.34
CA MET A 218 20.95 10.27 -6.52
C MET A 218 21.60 11.49 -7.21
N HIS A 219 20.82 12.25 -7.99
CA HIS A 219 21.29 13.49 -8.63
C HIS A 219 20.92 14.76 -7.84
N MET A 220 20.23 14.64 -6.71
CA MET A 220 19.86 15.74 -5.83
C MET A 220 20.87 15.89 -4.70
N GLN A 221 21.11 17.14 -4.30
CA GLN A 221 21.79 17.41 -3.05
C GLN A 221 20.76 17.33 -1.92
N VAL A 222 20.63 16.17 -1.27
CA VAL A 222 19.58 15.92 -0.27
C VAL A 222 19.78 16.66 1.06
N TYR A 223 20.97 17.23 1.28
CA TYR A 223 21.25 18.13 2.40
C TYR A 223 21.76 19.48 1.90
N LEU A 224 20.94 20.52 2.04
CA LEU A 224 21.22 21.88 1.58
C LEU A 224 21.53 22.78 2.77
N SER A 225 22.67 23.47 2.72
CA SER A 225 23.05 24.49 3.69
C SER A 225 23.93 25.56 3.04
N PRO A 226 23.93 26.81 3.53
CA PRO A 226 23.12 27.35 4.62
C PRO A 226 21.67 27.66 4.19
N LEU A 227 20.80 28.03 5.15
CA LEU A 227 19.46 28.52 4.84
C LEU A 227 19.52 29.83 4.05
N GLY A 228 18.59 30.00 3.11
CA GLY A 228 18.46 31.19 2.29
C GLY A 228 17.57 30.94 1.08
N LYS A 229 17.41 31.98 0.25
CA LYS A 229 16.55 31.89 -0.95
C LYS A 229 16.97 30.75 -1.89
N ALA A 230 18.27 30.57 -2.10
CA ALA A 230 18.80 29.52 -2.95
C ALA A 230 18.42 28.11 -2.46
N THR A 231 18.51 27.87 -1.14
CA THR A 231 18.12 26.60 -0.52
C THR A 231 16.63 26.36 -0.63
N THR A 232 15.80 27.38 -0.38
CA THR A 232 14.34 27.26 -0.57
C THR A 232 13.99 26.97 -2.03
N ASP A 233 14.57 27.70 -2.99
CA ASP A 233 14.33 27.49 -4.42
C ASP A 233 14.77 26.07 -4.87
N ALA A 234 15.89 25.57 -4.33
CA ALA A 234 16.38 24.21 -4.58
C ALA A 234 15.42 23.16 -4.02
N LEU A 235 14.97 23.31 -2.76
CA LEU A 235 13.96 22.42 -2.18
C LEU A 235 12.66 22.43 -2.96
N GLU A 236 12.18 23.59 -3.41
CA GLU A 236 10.98 23.72 -4.25
C GLU A 236 11.14 22.95 -5.57
N LYS A 237 12.31 23.11 -6.21
CA LYS A 237 12.65 22.38 -7.44
C LYS A 237 12.70 20.87 -7.19
N ASP A 238 13.33 20.44 -6.10
CA ASP A 238 13.47 19.04 -5.75
C ASP A 238 12.11 18.43 -5.40
N PHE A 239 11.25 19.14 -4.66
CA PHE A 239 9.89 18.70 -4.39
C PHE A 239 9.05 18.59 -5.66
N ALA A 240 9.08 19.60 -6.54
CA ALA A 240 8.41 19.53 -7.84
C ALA A 240 8.95 18.38 -8.69
N ALA A 241 10.25 18.10 -8.61
CA ALA A 241 10.84 16.97 -9.27
C ALA A 241 10.30 15.65 -8.67
N LEU A 242 10.49 15.41 -7.37
CA LEU A 242 10.07 14.19 -6.67
C LEU A 242 8.56 13.89 -6.82
N THR A 243 7.75 14.91 -7.01
CA THR A 243 6.29 14.79 -7.23
C THR A 243 5.88 14.75 -8.70
N GLU A 244 6.85 14.77 -9.63
CA GLU A 244 6.65 14.79 -11.08
C GLU A 244 5.77 15.96 -11.55
N GLY A 245 5.83 17.08 -10.85
CA GLY A 245 5.02 18.27 -11.13
C GLY A 245 3.54 18.11 -10.78
N ALA A 246 3.16 17.07 -10.03
CA ALA A 246 1.80 16.90 -9.54
C ALA A 246 1.35 18.10 -8.69
N ILE A 247 0.06 18.42 -8.74
CA ILE A 247 -0.53 19.49 -7.92
C ILE A 247 -0.51 19.04 -6.47
N ALA A 248 0.37 19.64 -5.66
CA ALA A 248 0.44 19.34 -4.24
C ALA A 248 -0.72 19.99 -3.49
N GLN A 249 -1.34 19.22 -2.60
CA GLN A 249 -2.46 19.67 -1.78
C GLN A 249 -2.09 19.55 -0.30
N PRO A 250 -2.68 20.39 0.58
CA PRO A 250 -2.60 20.16 2.02
C PRO A 250 -3.07 18.75 2.35
N ASP A 251 -2.43 18.12 3.32
CA ASP A 251 -2.80 16.78 3.79
C ASP A 251 -2.79 16.73 5.31
N GLU A 252 -3.37 15.69 5.90
CA GLU A 252 -3.50 15.53 7.34
C GLU A 252 -3.15 14.10 7.74
N VAL A 253 -2.18 13.94 8.64
CA VAL A 253 -1.85 12.65 9.26
C VAL A 253 -2.62 12.53 10.56
N GLU A 254 -3.54 11.55 10.61
CA GLU A 254 -4.23 11.21 11.85
C GLU A 254 -3.25 10.48 12.78
N LEU A 255 -3.04 11.08 13.95
CA LEU A 255 -2.23 10.53 15.03
C LEU A 255 -3.19 10.16 16.17
N LYS A 256 -2.75 9.32 17.11
CA LYS A 256 -3.60 8.87 18.24
C LYS A 256 -4.11 10.07 19.06
N GLY A 257 -5.31 10.55 18.76
CA GLY A 257 -5.99 11.67 19.42
C GLY A 257 -5.62 13.08 18.93
N ARG A 258 -4.91 13.22 17.80
CA ARG A 258 -4.54 14.54 17.23
C ARG A 258 -4.27 14.46 15.74
N VAL A 259 -4.31 15.59 15.05
CA VAL A 259 -4.05 15.67 13.61
C VAL A 259 -2.77 16.46 13.36
N LEU A 260 -1.88 15.92 12.53
CA LEU A 260 -0.71 16.63 12.03
C LEU A 260 -1.00 17.19 10.64
N ALA A 261 -1.10 18.51 10.56
CA ALA A 261 -1.25 19.22 9.30
C ALA A 261 0.05 19.15 8.49
N VAL A 262 -0.07 18.70 7.25
CA VAL A 262 0.99 18.66 6.25
C VAL A 262 0.77 19.81 5.29
N SER A 263 1.76 20.70 5.17
CA SER A 263 1.64 21.94 4.38
C SER A 263 1.23 21.66 2.94
N ARG A 264 1.88 20.64 2.35
CA ARG A 264 1.56 20.11 1.04
C ARG A 264 2.15 18.71 0.90
N ALA A 265 1.42 17.83 0.23
CA ALA A 265 1.87 16.51 -0.15
C ALA A 265 1.38 16.16 -1.55
N ALA A 266 2.16 15.33 -2.24
CA ALA A 266 1.76 14.68 -3.48
C ALA A 266 2.57 13.41 -3.68
N ARG A 267 1.93 12.37 -4.24
CA ARG A 267 2.61 11.13 -4.66
C ARG A 267 3.48 10.47 -3.59
N GLY A 268 3.11 10.57 -2.31
CA GLY A 268 3.89 9.99 -1.20
C GLY A 268 5.09 10.83 -0.74
N VAL A 269 5.23 12.05 -1.27
CA VAL A 269 6.21 13.07 -0.82
C VAL A 269 5.49 14.13 -0.01
N ALA A 270 5.97 14.41 1.19
CA ALA A 270 5.40 15.44 2.05
C ALA A 270 6.40 16.56 2.35
N TRP A 271 5.90 17.79 2.35
CA TRP A 271 6.66 18.97 2.72
C TRP A 271 6.31 19.41 4.14
N PHE A 272 7.33 19.47 4.99
CA PHE A 272 7.23 19.95 6.36
C PHE A 272 8.22 21.09 6.63
N SER A 273 7.84 21.98 7.55
CA SER A 273 8.78 22.86 8.23
C SER A 273 9.32 22.20 9.50
N PHE A 274 10.52 22.61 9.91
CA PHE A 274 11.10 22.19 11.20
C PHE A 274 10.13 22.45 12.36
N GLU A 275 9.50 23.62 12.40
CA GLU A 275 8.59 23.99 13.48
C GLU A 275 7.36 23.07 13.55
N GLN A 276 6.80 22.65 12.39
CA GLN A 276 5.68 21.68 12.38
C GLN A 276 6.07 20.35 13.03
N LEU A 277 7.25 19.83 12.74
CA LEU A 277 7.67 18.51 13.24
C LEU A 277 8.31 18.55 14.63
N CYS A 278 8.97 19.66 15.00
CA CYS A 278 9.83 19.69 16.18
C CYS A 278 9.42 20.71 17.25
N ALA A 279 8.59 21.73 16.96
CA ALA A 279 8.19 22.73 17.97
C ALA A 279 7.14 22.21 18.96
N GLU A 280 6.21 21.41 18.47
CA GLU A 280 5.15 20.79 19.27
C GLU A 280 5.61 19.47 19.92
N ALA A 281 4.94 19.06 20.99
CA ALA A 281 5.25 17.82 21.70
C ALA A 281 4.91 16.58 20.86
N ARG A 282 5.82 16.17 19.98
CA ARG A 282 5.77 14.92 19.21
C ARG A 282 6.61 13.83 19.86
N GLY A 283 6.21 12.58 19.65
CA GLY A 283 6.92 11.38 20.07
C GLY A 283 7.11 10.42 18.90
N ALA A 284 7.81 9.30 19.16
CA ALA A 284 8.15 8.29 18.15
C ALA A 284 6.94 7.82 17.33
N VAL A 285 5.83 7.50 18.00
CA VAL A 285 4.59 7.02 17.35
C VAL A 285 4.07 8.00 16.28
N ASP A 286 4.27 9.31 16.48
CA ASP A 286 3.82 10.28 15.48
C ASP A 286 4.72 10.31 14.25
N TYR A 287 6.03 10.15 14.46
CA TYR A 287 6.99 10.09 13.36
C TYR A 287 6.91 8.77 12.58
N ILE A 288 6.58 7.67 13.25
CA ILE A 288 6.25 6.38 12.62
C ILE A 288 5.06 6.58 11.66
N ALA A 289 3.95 7.18 12.12
CA ALA A 289 2.79 7.43 11.27
C ALA A 289 3.10 8.32 10.05
N VAL A 290 4.02 9.29 10.21
CA VAL A 290 4.53 10.11 9.09
C VAL A 290 5.36 9.25 8.13
N ALA A 291 6.27 8.43 8.66
CA ALA A 291 7.16 7.59 7.87
C ALA A 291 6.41 6.48 7.11
N GLU A 292 5.37 5.90 7.69
CA GLU A 292 4.52 4.89 7.04
C GLU A 292 3.67 5.48 5.91
N ARG A 293 3.30 6.76 6.01
CA ARG A 293 2.46 7.44 5.01
C ARG A 293 3.26 8.04 3.86
N TYR A 294 4.48 8.51 4.13
CA TYR A 294 5.31 9.22 3.16
C TYR A 294 6.68 8.57 3.02
N HIS A 295 6.99 8.13 1.80
CA HIS A 295 8.29 7.55 1.48
C HIS A 295 9.42 8.60 1.38
N THR A 296 9.06 9.87 1.21
CA THR A 296 10.02 10.98 1.14
C THR A 296 9.51 12.18 1.90
N ILE A 297 10.36 12.73 2.76
CA ILE A 297 10.11 13.94 3.52
C ILE A 297 11.02 15.05 2.99
N VAL A 298 10.40 16.17 2.61
CA VAL A 298 11.09 17.43 2.38
C VAL A 298 10.98 18.28 3.65
N LEU A 299 12.10 18.52 4.32
CA LEU A 299 12.17 19.25 5.58
C LEU A 299 12.87 20.60 5.41
N ASN A 300 12.11 21.68 5.47
CA ASN A 300 12.64 23.03 5.32
C ASN A 300 12.88 23.74 6.66
N GLY A 301 13.94 24.54 6.72
CA GLY A 301 14.16 25.51 7.78
C GLY A 301 14.69 24.92 9.08
N VAL A 302 15.55 23.89 9.03
CA VAL A 302 16.17 23.33 10.24
C VAL A 302 17.21 24.32 10.78
N PRO A 303 16.98 24.94 11.95
CA PRO A 303 17.88 25.95 12.48
C PRO A 303 19.10 25.30 13.14
N LYS A 304 20.15 26.10 13.38
CA LYS A 304 21.14 25.75 14.40
C LYS A 304 20.42 25.75 15.76
N MET A 305 20.52 24.65 16.48
CA MET A 305 19.86 24.46 17.76
C MET A 305 20.84 24.76 18.90
N PRO A 306 20.69 25.89 19.62
CA PRO A 306 21.41 26.10 20.87
C PRO A 306 20.77 25.28 22.02
N GLU A 307 21.40 25.23 23.20
CA GLU A 307 20.85 24.55 24.39
C GLU A 307 19.42 25.02 24.75
N ALA A 308 19.05 26.26 24.43
CA ALA A 308 17.68 26.75 24.62
C ALA A 308 16.63 25.97 23.81
N ARG A 309 17.02 25.35 22.69
CA ARG A 309 16.19 24.48 21.82
C ARG A 309 16.42 22.98 22.08
N ARG A 310 16.84 22.58 23.29
CA ARG A 310 17.13 21.17 23.62
C ARG A 310 15.96 20.22 23.42
N ASN A 311 14.73 20.68 23.59
CA ASN A 311 13.53 19.83 23.44
C ASN A 311 13.28 19.53 21.96
N GLU A 312 13.46 20.54 21.12
CA GLU A 312 13.39 20.48 19.67
C GLU A 312 14.54 19.63 19.12
N ALA A 313 15.75 19.77 19.67
CA ALA A 313 16.89 18.90 19.32
C ALA A 313 16.59 17.44 19.63
N LYS A 314 16.03 17.13 20.81
CA LYS A 314 15.62 15.77 21.17
C LYS A 314 14.53 15.22 20.24
N ARG A 315 13.56 16.04 19.84
CA ARG A 315 12.52 15.64 18.89
C ARG A 315 13.07 15.44 17.48
N PHE A 316 14.01 16.27 17.06
CA PHE A 316 14.72 16.11 15.79
C PHE A 316 15.52 14.81 15.77
N MET A 317 16.21 14.46 16.87
CA MET A 317 16.86 13.15 17.00
C MET A 317 15.86 12.01 16.81
N LEU A 318 14.71 12.07 17.49
CA LEU A 318 13.65 11.05 17.34
C LEU A 318 13.11 11.00 15.91
N LEU A 319 12.87 12.14 15.26
CA LEU A 319 12.43 12.19 13.87
C LEU A 319 13.43 11.50 12.95
N ILE A 320 14.71 11.86 13.02
CA ILE A 320 15.75 11.24 12.18
C ILE A 320 15.85 9.74 12.48
N ASP A 321 15.72 9.34 13.74
CA ASP A 321 15.76 7.95 14.12
C ASP A 321 14.64 7.13 13.48
N GLU A 322 13.39 7.62 13.52
CA GLU A 322 12.25 6.93 12.92
C GLU A 322 12.30 6.94 11.39
N LEU A 323 12.69 8.07 10.78
CA LEU A 323 12.86 8.15 9.32
C LEU A 323 13.95 7.19 8.82
N TYR A 324 15.05 7.09 9.56
CA TYR A 324 16.15 6.17 9.26
C TYR A 324 15.72 4.70 9.33
N GLU A 325 14.99 4.34 10.38
CA GLU A 325 14.51 2.96 10.59
C GLU A 325 13.54 2.52 9.49
N HIS A 326 12.66 3.42 9.04
CA HIS A 326 11.68 3.15 8.00
C HIS A 326 12.22 3.32 6.57
N LYS A 327 13.53 3.54 6.41
CA LYS A 327 14.15 3.83 5.11
C LYS A 327 13.41 4.95 4.35
N CYS A 328 13.01 5.99 5.08
CA CYS A 328 12.40 7.17 4.48
C CYS A 328 13.50 8.07 3.92
N ASN A 329 13.31 8.56 2.70
CA ASN A 329 14.22 9.51 2.07
C ASN A 329 14.00 10.90 2.69
N LEU A 330 15.09 11.58 3.03
CA LEU A 330 15.05 12.92 3.62
C LEU A 330 15.79 13.90 2.72
N VAL A 331 15.06 14.89 2.19
CA VAL A 331 15.63 16.06 1.53
C VAL A 331 15.43 17.25 2.44
N MET A 332 16.51 17.90 2.89
CA MET A 332 16.38 18.93 3.92
C MET A 332 17.24 20.18 3.69
N GLY A 333 16.70 21.32 4.12
CA GLY A 333 17.40 22.60 4.21
C GLY A 333 17.72 22.94 5.65
N ALA A 334 19.00 23.20 5.94
CA ALA A 334 19.50 23.49 7.27
C ALA A 334 20.40 24.73 7.33
N GLU A 335 20.43 25.38 8.49
CA GLU A 335 21.20 26.61 8.71
C GLU A 335 22.71 26.37 8.61
N VAL A 336 23.13 25.19 9.05
CA VAL A 336 24.52 24.77 9.18
C VAL A 336 24.68 23.31 8.77
N THR A 337 25.91 22.81 8.70
CA THR A 337 26.19 21.39 8.40
C THR A 337 25.71 20.46 9.53
N PRO A 338 25.54 19.15 9.27
CA PRO A 338 25.01 18.21 10.27
C PRO A 338 25.72 18.28 11.62
N GLY A 339 27.07 18.31 11.63
CA GLY A 339 27.88 18.36 12.85
C GLY A 339 27.78 19.68 13.63
N GLU A 340 27.25 20.75 13.03
CA GLU A 340 27.10 22.05 13.68
C GLU A 340 25.66 22.33 14.15
N LEU A 341 24.70 21.45 13.82
CA LEU A 341 23.28 21.60 14.17
C LEU A 341 23.07 21.68 15.69
N TYR A 342 23.77 20.84 16.47
CA TYR A 342 23.69 20.81 17.93
C TYR A 342 25.02 20.34 18.52
N LYS A 343 25.98 21.28 18.64
CA LYS A 343 27.37 21.00 19.04
C LYS A 343 27.59 21.03 20.54
N GLU A 344 26.81 21.82 21.26
CA GLU A 344 26.96 22.08 22.69
C GLU A 344 25.60 21.96 23.37
N GLY A 345 25.57 21.31 24.53
CA GLY A 345 24.36 21.17 25.32
C GLY A 345 24.17 19.77 25.89
N ARG A 346 23.01 19.57 26.52
CA ARG A 346 22.70 18.35 27.29
C ARG A 346 22.73 17.07 26.46
N HIS A 347 22.34 17.15 25.19
CA HIS A 347 22.17 16.00 24.31
C HIS A 347 23.28 15.89 23.25
N ALA A 348 24.38 16.65 23.40
CA ALA A 348 25.37 16.82 22.32
C ALA A 348 26.04 15.49 21.95
N PHE A 349 26.29 14.65 22.95
CA PHE A 349 26.85 13.32 22.75
C PHE A 349 25.88 12.39 22.01
N GLU A 350 24.60 12.36 22.42
CA GLU A 350 23.59 11.56 21.72
C GLU A 350 23.31 12.06 20.30
N PHE A 351 23.51 13.35 20.05
CA PHE A 351 23.30 13.98 18.74
C PHE A 351 24.35 13.53 17.70
N GLU A 352 25.54 13.07 18.10
CA GLU A 352 26.55 12.53 17.18
C GLU A 352 26.02 11.32 16.37
N ARG A 353 25.14 10.53 16.98
CA ARG A 353 24.43 9.43 16.27
C ARG A 353 23.50 9.99 15.19
N THR A 354 22.77 11.06 15.48
CA THR A 354 21.91 11.75 14.50
C THR A 354 22.73 12.30 13.35
N VAL A 355 23.91 12.87 13.63
CA VAL A 355 24.84 13.32 12.58
C VAL A 355 25.26 12.16 11.69
N SER A 356 25.63 11.02 12.29
CA SER A 356 26.03 9.83 11.53
C SER A 356 24.90 9.32 10.63
N ARG A 357 23.66 9.26 11.14
CA ARG A 357 22.47 8.89 10.35
C ARG A 357 22.21 9.87 9.22
N LEU A 358 22.28 11.18 9.48
CA LEU A 358 22.12 12.19 8.42
C LEU A 358 23.18 12.06 7.32
N MET A 359 24.42 11.71 7.67
CA MET A 359 25.48 11.44 6.69
C MET A 359 25.20 10.17 5.90
N GLU A 360 24.73 9.11 6.54
CA GLU A 360 24.37 7.86 5.88
C GLU A 360 23.15 8.00 4.97
N MET A 361 22.14 8.78 5.38
CA MET A 361 20.95 9.09 4.58
C MET A 361 21.27 9.89 3.30
N GLN A 362 22.49 10.43 3.18
CA GLN A 362 22.99 11.06 1.96
C GLN A 362 23.74 10.07 1.05
N SER A 363 24.01 8.84 1.49
CA SER A 363 24.76 7.85 0.72
C SER A 363 23.91 7.23 -0.38
N GLU A 364 24.55 6.84 -1.48
CA GLU A 364 23.90 6.10 -2.56
C GLU A 364 23.29 4.78 -2.06
N GLU A 365 23.95 4.10 -1.11
CA GLU A 365 23.44 2.84 -0.54
C GLU A 365 22.11 3.05 0.17
N TYR A 366 22.00 4.09 1.01
CA TYR A 366 20.77 4.40 1.71
C TYR A 366 19.67 4.87 0.73
N LEU A 367 20.02 5.75 -0.22
CA LEU A 367 19.07 6.27 -1.19
C LEU A 367 18.54 5.21 -2.16
N ASN A 368 19.26 4.09 -2.33
CA ASN A 368 18.83 2.93 -3.12
C ASN A 368 18.05 1.89 -2.30
N ALA A 369 17.96 2.04 -0.98
CA ALA A 369 17.21 1.11 -0.15
C ALA A 369 15.69 1.27 -0.37
N PRO A 370 14.92 0.16 -0.45
CA PRO A 370 13.47 0.25 -0.54
C PRO A 370 12.88 0.88 0.72
N HIS A 371 11.90 1.75 0.54
CA HIS A 371 11.16 2.32 1.66
C HIS A 371 10.38 1.22 2.41
N GLY A 372 10.44 1.23 3.75
CA GLY A 372 9.80 0.22 4.58
C GLY A 372 10.47 -1.17 4.55
N SER A 373 11.63 -1.33 3.91
CA SER A 373 12.42 -2.56 4.05
C SER A 373 13.20 -2.52 5.35
N GLU A 374 12.79 -3.30 6.35
CA GLU A 374 13.65 -3.60 7.48
C GLU A 374 14.94 -4.25 6.98
N VAL A 375 16.05 -3.74 7.51
CA VAL A 375 17.38 -4.34 7.38
C VAL A 375 17.29 -5.75 7.97
N ALA A 376 17.52 -6.76 7.13
CA ALA A 376 17.75 -8.11 7.60
C ALA A 376 18.95 -8.10 8.57
N ALA A 377 18.68 -8.36 9.84
CA ALA A 377 19.70 -8.65 10.85
C ALA A 377 19.72 -10.15 11.15
#